data_AF-A0AAP8HUJ8-F1
#
_entry.id   AF-A0AAP8HUJ8-F1
#
_cell.length_a   1.000
_cell.length_b   1.000
_cell.length_c   1.000
_cell.angle_alpha   90.00
_cell.angle_beta   90.00
_cell.angle_gamma   90.00
#
_symmetry.space_group_name_H-M   'P 1'
#
loop_
_entity.id
_entity.type
_entity.pdbx_description
1 polymer ?
#
loop_
_entity_poly.entity_id
_entity_poly.type
_entity_poly.pdbx_seq_one_letter_code
_entity_poly.pdbx_strand_id
1 'polypeptide(L)'
;MYQRERLFSRLGHFAYQSFVEATKLCRTFRHEYVELEHWLKVLVDKERGDLPLILAHYAINSQRISDALDRILHTLPNRTNAVVDLSTQLETVVERGLLMSQLAETPSGGVRT
;
A
#
# COMPACT_ATOMS: atom_id res chain seq x y z
N MET A 1 -6.41 12.64 -14.48
CA MET A 1 -5.30 11.72 -14.82
C MET A 1 -3.96 12.17 -14.24
N TYR A 2 -3.50 13.41 -14.49
CA TYR A 2 -2.19 13.93 -14.04
C TYR A 2 -1.88 13.93 -12.53
N GLN A 3 -2.88 13.95 -11.64
CA GLN A 3 -2.65 14.00 -10.20
C GLN A 3 -2.23 12.66 -9.60
N ARG A 4 -2.75 11.54 -10.12
CA ARG A 4 -2.47 10.19 -9.61
C ARG A 4 -1.04 9.77 -9.93
N GLU A 5 -0.64 9.92 -11.19
CA GLU A 5 0.74 9.64 -11.63
C GLU A 5 1.77 10.44 -10.83
N ARG A 6 1.48 11.72 -10.54
CA ARG A 6 2.35 12.58 -9.73
C ARG A 6 2.40 12.18 -8.26
N LEU A 7 1.35 11.55 -7.73
CA LEU A 7 1.31 11.08 -6.35
C LEU A 7 2.21 9.85 -6.20
N PHE A 8 2.07 8.87 -7.09
CA PHE A 8 2.81 7.61 -7.02
C PHE A 8 4.26 7.74 -7.52
N SER A 9 4.59 8.76 -8.32
CA SER A 9 5.98 9.03 -8.73
C SER A 9 6.88 9.49 -7.58
N ARG A 10 6.30 9.90 -6.44
CA ARG A 10 7.01 10.31 -5.23
C ARG A 10 7.32 9.15 -4.28
N LEU A 11 6.81 7.96 -4.57
CA LEU A 11 7.12 6.78 -3.79
C LEU A 11 8.58 6.36 -3.98
N GLY A 12 9.21 5.90 -2.91
CA GLY A 12 10.51 5.22 -3.00
C GLY A 12 10.42 3.94 -3.83
N HIS A 13 11.57 3.45 -4.29
CA HIS A 13 11.65 2.31 -5.21
C HIS A 13 10.87 1.07 -4.73
N PHE A 14 11.05 0.68 -3.46
CA PHE A 14 10.38 -0.48 -2.86
C PHE A 14 8.84 -0.31 -2.82
N ALA A 15 8.38 0.86 -2.37
CA ALA A 15 6.95 1.17 -2.29
C ALA A 15 6.31 1.18 -3.69
N TYR A 16 6.98 1.77 -4.68
CA TYR A 16 6.51 1.77 -6.05
C TYR A 16 6.45 0.36 -6.66
N GLN A 17 7.47 -0.47 -6.46
CA GLN A 17 7.49 -1.84 -6.97
C GLN A 17 6.39 -2.72 -6.35
N SER A 18 6.22 -2.66 -5.02
CA SER A 18 5.13 -3.38 -4.35
C SER A 18 3.76 -2.89 -4.79
N PHE A 19 3.60 -1.59 -5.08
CA PHE A 19 2.36 -1.07 -5.64
C PHE A 19 2.08 -1.62 -7.05
N VAL A 20 3.10 -1.67 -7.93
CA VAL A 20 2.96 -2.30 -9.25
C VAL A 20 2.53 -3.78 -9.13
N GLU A 21 3.08 -4.52 -8.17
CA GLU A 21 2.63 -5.89 -7.87
C GLU A 21 1.17 -5.93 -7.39
N ALA A 22 0.74 -4.97 -6.56
CA ALA A 22 -0.65 -4.87 -6.12
C ALA A 22 -1.61 -4.61 -7.28
N THR A 23 -1.21 -3.82 -8.28
CA THR A 23 -2.02 -3.64 -9.51
C THR A 23 -2.18 -4.93 -10.31
N LYS A 24 -1.16 -5.81 -10.30
CA LYS A 24 -1.24 -7.14 -10.92
C LYS A 24 -2.16 -8.05 -10.12
N LEU A 25 -2.07 -8.02 -8.79
CA LEU A 25 -2.93 -8.79 -7.90
C LEU A 25 -4.42 -8.43 -8.12
N CYS A 26 -4.75 -7.15 -8.16
CA CYS A 26 -6.09 -6.64 -8.48
C CYS A 26 -6.63 -7.22 -9.81
N ARG A 27 -5.79 -7.29 -10.85
CA ARG A 27 -6.16 -7.90 -12.14
C ARG A 27 -6.42 -9.41 -12.04
N THR A 28 -5.64 -10.14 -11.25
CA THR A 28 -5.86 -11.58 -11.01
C THR A 28 -7.22 -11.84 -10.36
N PHE A 29 -7.60 -11.00 -9.39
CA PHE A 29 -8.91 -11.09 -8.73
C PHE A 29 -10.07 -10.55 -9.59
N ARG A 30 -9.78 -9.85 -10.70
CA ARG A 30 -10.77 -9.15 -11.53
C ARG A 30 -11.55 -8.08 -10.74
N HIS A 31 -10.86 -7.37 -9.87
CA HIS A 31 -11.39 -6.19 -9.20
C HIS A 31 -11.25 -4.95 -10.09
N GLU A 32 -12.20 -4.04 -9.97
CA GLU A 32 -12.22 -2.77 -10.72
C GLU A 32 -11.26 -1.73 -10.12
N TYR A 33 -11.01 -1.81 -8.82
CA TYR A 33 -10.14 -0.88 -8.11
C TYR A 33 -8.96 -1.59 -7.44
N VAL A 34 -7.79 -0.97 -7.53
CA VAL A 34 -6.67 -1.31 -6.66
C VAL A 34 -6.96 -0.73 -5.29
N GLU A 35 -7.50 -1.58 -4.43
CA GLU A 35 -7.75 -1.30 -3.01
C GLU A 35 -6.46 -1.36 -2.17
N LEU A 36 -6.50 -0.72 -1.00
CA LEU A 36 -5.40 -0.73 -0.02
C LEU A 36 -5.03 -2.16 0.38
N GLU A 37 -6.02 -3.04 0.49
CA GLU A 37 -5.89 -4.44 0.84
C GLU A 37 -4.99 -5.20 -0.14
N HIS A 38 -5.03 -4.86 -1.43
CA HIS A 38 -4.12 -5.47 -2.41
C HIS A 38 -2.66 -5.10 -2.10
N TRP A 39 -2.42 -3.83 -1.76
CA TRP A 39 -1.06 -3.37 -1.49
C TRP A 39 -0.55 -3.88 -0.16
N LEU A 40 -1.40 -3.89 0.88
CA LEU A 40 -1.07 -4.51 2.16
C LEU A 40 -0.78 -6.01 2.00
N LYS A 41 -1.56 -6.74 1.19
CA LYS A 41 -1.32 -8.16 0.93
C LYS A 41 0.07 -8.38 0.33
N VAL A 42 0.42 -7.60 -0.68
CA VAL A 42 1.78 -7.64 -1.25
C VAL A 42 2.84 -7.31 -0.21
N LEU A 43 2.67 -6.25 0.59
CA LEU A 43 3.67 -5.81 1.57
C LEU A 43 3.87 -6.82 2.71
N VAL A 44 2.80 -7.46 3.19
CA VAL A 44 2.84 -8.48 4.24
C VAL A 44 3.54 -9.76 3.76
N ASP A 45 3.33 -10.13 2.50
CA ASP A 45 3.90 -11.35 1.92
C ASP A 45 5.38 -11.18 1.52
N LYS A 46 5.95 -9.97 1.55
CA LYS A 46 7.37 -9.75 1.28
C LYS A 46 8.23 -10.32 2.41
N GLU A 47 9.34 -10.95 2.06
CA GLU A 47 10.35 -11.40 3.03
C GLU A 47 11.06 -10.23 3.75
N ARG A 48 11.10 -9.05 3.12
CA ARG A 48 11.80 -7.86 3.60
C ARG A 48 10.96 -6.61 3.38
N GLY A 49 11.09 -5.66 4.29
CA GLY A 49 10.42 -4.37 4.25
C GLY A 49 9.93 -3.95 5.63
N ASP A 50 9.43 -2.72 5.74
CA ASP A 50 9.03 -2.16 7.04
C ASP A 50 7.86 -2.93 7.65
N LEU A 51 6.85 -3.32 6.87
CA LEU A 51 5.71 -4.08 7.40
C LEU A 51 6.14 -5.43 8.03
N PRO A 52 6.87 -6.32 7.32
CA PRO A 52 7.38 -7.55 7.91
C PRO A 52 8.20 -7.32 9.19
N LEU A 53 9.05 -6.29 9.21
CA LEU A 53 9.86 -5.93 10.38
C LEU A 53 9.00 -5.45 11.56
N ILE A 54 8.00 -4.61 11.32
CA ILE A 54 7.07 -4.12 12.34
C ILE A 54 6.25 -5.28 12.92
N LEU A 55 5.72 -6.16 12.07
CA LEU A 55 4.95 -7.33 12.52
C LEU A 55 5.80 -8.26 13.39
N ALA A 56 7.05 -8.52 12.97
CA ALA A 56 7.99 -9.32 13.75
C ALA A 56 8.33 -8.65 15.09
N HIS A 57 8.57 -7.33 15.10
CA HIS A 57 8.90 -6.58 16.32
C HIS A 57 7.81 -6.68 17.38
N TYR A 58 6.54 -6.61 16.98
CA TYR A 58 5.40 -6.71 17.88
C TYR A 58 4.88 -8.14 18.09
N ALA A 59 5.63 -9.15 17.64
CA ALA A 59 5.24 -10.57 17.71
C ALA A 59 3.84 -10.86 17.10
N ILE A 60 3.47 -10.11 16.07
CA ILE A 60 2.22 -10.28 15.35
C ILE A 60 2.41 -11.37 14.29
N ASN A 61 1.51 -12.35 14.28
CA ASN A 61 1.54 -13.43 13.29
C ASN A 61 1.20 -12.88 11.89
N SER A 62 2.22 -12.74 11.04
CA SER A 62 2.08 -12.24 9.66
C SER A 62 1.20 -13.14 8.80
N GLN A 63 1.29 -14.47 8.97
CA GLN A 63 0.45 -15.42 8.23
C GLN A 63 -1.03 -15.18 8.51
N ARG A 64 -1.39 -14.91 9.77
CA ARG A 64 -2.78 -14.62 10.14
C ARG A 64 -3.31 -13.35 9.47
N ILE A 65 -2.46 -12.33 9.30
CA ILE A 65 -2.81 -11.09 8.59
C ILE A 65 -2.95 -11.36 7.10
N SER A 66 -1.98 -12.07 6.51
CA SER A 66 -2.02 -12.51 5.11
C SER A 66 -3.34 -13.24 4.81
N ASP A 67 -3.69 -14.26 5.59
CA ASP A 67 -4.91 -15.04 5.40
C ASP A 67 -6.19 -14.18 5.58
N ALA A 68 -6.14 -13.18 6.45
CA ALA A 68 -7.26 -12.25 6.63
C ALA A 68 -7.43 -11.35 5.41
N LEU A 69 -6.34 -10.84 4.84
CA LEU A 69 -6.36 -10.06 3.61
C LEU A 69 -6.85 -10.89 2.43
N ASP A 70 -6.41 -12.15 2.31
CA ASP A 70 -6.93 -13.08 1.28
C ASP A 70 -8.44 -13.26 1.38
N ARG A 71 -8.97 -13.48 2.60
CA ARG A 71 -10.42 -13.55 2.82
C ARG A 71 -11.13 -12.27 2.41
N ILE A 72 -10.60 -11.10 2.76
CA ILE A 72 -11.20 -9.82 2.38
C ILE A 72 -11.22 -9.66 0.86
N LEU A 73 -10.09 -9.92 0.19
CA LEU A 73 -9.99 -9.83 -1.26
C LEU A 73 -10.99 -10.76 -1.97
N HIS A 74 -11.24 -11.97 -1.46
CA HIS A 74 -12.27 -12.86 -2.01
C HIS A 74 -13.71 -12.40 -1.82
N THR A 75 -13.96 -11.43 -0.92
CA THR A 75 -15.31 -10.88 -0.69
C THR A 75 -15.58 -9.60 -1.47
N LEU A 76 -14.56 -8.99 -2.07
CA LEU A 76 -14.73 -7.77 -2.86
C LEU A 76 -15.54 -8.05 -4.14
N PRO A 77 -16.33 -7.07 -4.61
CA PRO A 77 -17.17 -7.26 -5.79
C PRO A 77 -16.33 -7.33 -7.07
N ASN A 78 -16.56 -8.37 -7.86
CA ASN A 78 -15.93 -8.52 -9.18
C ASN A 78 -16.85 -7.92 -10.25
N ARG A 79 -16.46 -6.78 -10.84
CA ARG A 79 -17.13 -6.25 -12.03
C ARG A 79 -16.27 -6.48 -13.25
N THR A 80 -16.79 -7.27 -14.18
CA THR A 80 -16.13 -7.53 -15.46
C THR A 80 -16.50 -6.40 -16.42
N ASN A 81 -15.49 -5.82 -17.09
CA ASN A 81 -15.55 -4.77 -18.14
C ASN A 81 -15.23 -3.32 -17.75
N ALA A 82 -14.65 -3.05 -16.58
CA ALA A 82 -14.15 -1.72 -16.24
C ALA A 82 -12.61 -1.63 -16.35
N VAL A 83 -12.10 -0.45 -16.69
CA VAL A 83 -10.66 -0.14 -16.61
C VAL A 83 -10.25 -0.17 -15.14
N VAL A 84 -9.15 -0.86 -14.82
CA VAL A 84 -8.63 -0.90 -13.45
C VAL A 84 -8.21 0.51 -13.02
N ASP A 85 -8.82 1.00 -11.95
CA ASP A 85 -8.53 2.31 -11.37
C ASP A 85 -8.04 2.18 -9.91
N LEU A 86 -7.77 3.29 -9.21
CA LEU A 86 -7.36 3.27 -7.80
C LEU A 86 -8.54 3.66 -6.90
N SER A 87 -8.61 3.07 -5.72
CA SER A 87 -9.63 3.46 -4.74
C SER A 87 -9.22 4.74 -4.01
N THR A 88 -10.22 5.54 -3.61
CA THR A 88 -10.01 6.80 -2.88
C THR A 88 -9.26 6.58 -1.56
N GLN A 89 -9.50 5.45 -0.90
CA GLN A 89 -8.81 5.11 0.34
C GLN A 89 -7.31 4.91 0.11
N LEU A 90 -6.94 4.20 -0.96
CA LEU A 90 -5.54 3.99 -1.31
C LEU A 90 -4.84 5.32 -1.60
N GLU A 91 -5.47 6.20 -2.38
CA GLU A 91 -4.92 7.52 -2.68
C GLU A 91 -4.70 8.37 -1.42
N THR A 92 -5.69 8.38 -0.54
CA THR A 92 -5.63 9.13 0.72
C THR A 92 -4.49 8.63 1.60
N VAL A 93 -4.28 7.32 1.67
CA VAL A 93 -3.18 6.72 2.46
C VAL A 93 -1.82 7.07 1.86
N VAL A 94 -1.67 7.04 0.53
CA VAL A 94 -0.42 7.43 -0.13
C VAL A 94 -0.12 8.92 0.12
N GLU A 95 -1.11 9.78 -0.05
CA GLU A 95 -0.96 11.22 0.21
C GLU A 95 -0.52 11.49 1.64
N ARG A 96 -1.20 10.87 2.62
CA ARG A 96 -0.85 11.00 4.04
C ARG A 96 0.53 10.44 4.35
N GLY A 97 0.89 9.28 3.82
CA GLY A 97 2.21 8.68 4.02
C GLY A 97 3.34 9.58 3.49
N LEU A 98 3.15 10.18 2.31
CA LEU A 98 4.11 11.14 1.75
C LEU A 98 4.21 12.41 2.59
N LEU A 99 3.11 12.93 3.12
CA LEU A 99 3.13 14.07 4.04
C LEU A 99 3.89 13.73 5.34
N MET A 100 3.68 12.55 5.90
CA MET A 100 4.39 12.10 7.10
C MET A 100 5.90 11.93 6.84
N SER A 101 6.31 11.41 5.68
CA SER A 101 7.74 11.32 5.30
C SER A 101 8.41 12.69 5.31
N GLN A 102 7.78 13.71 4.74
CA GLN A 102 8.33 15.07 4.70
C GLN A 102 8.48 15.68 6.10
N LEU A 103 7.54 15.41 7.00
CA LEU A 103 7.63 15.88 8.38
C LEU A 103 8.76 15.16 9.14
N ALA A 104 8.94 13.87 8.91
CA ALA A 104 10.02 13.09 9.51
C ALA A 104 11.42 13.45 8.95
N GLU A 105 11.49 13.88 7.68
CA GLU A 105 12.73 14.34 7.02
C GLU A 105 13.14 15.76 7.44
N THR A 106 12.31 16.48 8.20
CA THR A 106 12.69 17.80 8.71
C THR A 106 13.81 17.62 9.74
N PRO A 107 15.03 18.14 9.53
CA PRO A 107 16.11 18.00 10.48
C PRO A 107 15.67 18.64 11.80
N SER A 108 15.75 17.89 12.89
CA SER A 108 15.70 18.40 14.25
C SER A 108 16.93 19.29 14.50
N GLY A 109 16.92 20.47 13.90
CA GLY A 109 17.99 21.46 13.93
C GLY A 109 17.38 22.82 14.21
N GLY A 110 17.12 23.09 15.49
CA GLY A 110 16.79 24.44 15.96
C GLY A 110 15.59 24.53 16.90
N VAL A 111 15.65 23.92 18.07
CA VAL A 111 15.10 24.56 19.28
C VAL A 111 16.18 24.46 20.36
N ARG A 112 16.96 25.53 20.47
CA ARG A 112 17.74 25.83 21.66
C ARG A 112 16.77 26.40 22.70
N THR A 113 16.54 25.67 23.77
CA THR A 113 16.23 26.23 25.08
C THR A 113 17.07 25.49 26.09
#